data_AF-A0A357KMR5-F1
#
_entry.id   AF-A0A357KMR5-F1
#
_cell.length_a   1.000
_cell.length_b   1.000
_cell.length_c   1.000
_cell.angle_alpha   90.00
_cell.angle_beta   90.00
_cell.angle_gamma   90.00
#
_symmetry.space_group_name_H-M   'P 1'
#
loop_
_entity.id
_entity.type
_entity.pdbx_description
1 polymer ?
#
loop_
_entity_poly.entity_id
_entity_poly.type
_entity_poly.pdbx_seq_one_letter_code
_entity_poly.pdbx_strand_id
1 'polypeptide(L)'
;MEAMMPEIQNRFEWMKAALRERGSSFSKIARELDVSPSSVTHAAKQTHVSRRIEQAIANRLGKQVSDIWPDKRKQHDLENQR
;
A
#
# COMPACT_ATOMS: atom_id res chain seq x y z
N MET A 1 -21.72 15.15 -4.87
CA MET A 1 -20.37 14.79 -5.36
C MET A 1 -19.43 14.97 -4.17
N GLU A 2 -19.31 13.97 -3.31
CA GLU A 2 -18.39 14.06 -2.16
C GLU A 2 -17.97 12.64 -1.80
N ALA A 3 -16.96 12.14 -2.50
CA ALA A 3 -16.32 10.89 -2.11
C ALA A 3 -15.43 11.20 -0.90
N MET A 4 -16.10 11.27 0.26
CA MET A 4 -15.50 11.33 1.59
C MET A 4 -14.49 10.19 1.70
N MET A 5 -13.20 10.56 1.73
CA MET A 5 -12.12 9.61 1.98
C MET A 5 -12.35 9.00 3.35
N PRO A 6 -12.72 7.71 3.45
CA PRO A 6 -13.13 7.19 4.73
C PRO A 6 -11.87 6.88 5.53
N GLU A 7 -11.96 7.17 6.84
CA GLU A 7 -10.90 6.97 7.82
C GLU A 7 -10.15 5.66 7.58
N ILE A 8 -8.83 5.76 7.69
CA ILE A 8 -7.72 4.77 7.62
C ILE A 8 -8.08 3.28 7.38
N GLN A 9 -9.14 2.71 7.98
CA GLN A 9 -9.68 1.38 7.67
C GLN A 9 -10.08 1.19 6.20
N ASN A 10 -10.64 2.20 5.54
CA ASN A 10 -11.24 2.03 4.22
C ASN A 10 -10.26 2.17 3.06
N ARG A 11 -9.07 2.73 3.30
CA ARG A 11 -8.03 2.86 2.26
C ARG A 11 -7.50 1.49 1.84
N PHE A 12 -7.35 0.56 2.77
CA PHE A 12 -6.93 -0.82 2.49
C PHE A 12 -7.97 -1.57 1.66
N GLU A 13 -9.25 -1.43 2.01
CA GLU A 13 -10.35 -2.00 1.23
C GLU A 13 -10.44 -1.39 -0.17
N TRP A 14 -10.28 -0.08 -0.28
CA TRP A 14 -10.21 0.61 -1.57
C TRP A 14 -9.02 0.13 -2.41
N MET A 15 -7.82 -0.03 -1.82
CA MET A 15 -6.66 -0.57 -2.54
C MET A 15 -6.92 -1.99 -3.03
N LYS A 16 -7.55 -2.87 -2.22
CA LYS A 16 -7.94 -4.21 -2.66
C LYS A 16 -8.90 -4.16 -3.85
N ALA A 17 -9.92 -3.32 -3.77
CA ALA A 17 -10.90 -3.15 -4.85
C ALA A 17 -10.23 -2.64 -6.14
N ALA A 18 -9.41 -1.59 -6.04
CA ALA A 18 -8.72 -1.00 -7.18
C ALA A 18 -7.66 -1.92 -7.80
N LEU A 19 -6.99 -2.77 -7.00
CA LEU A 19 -6.10 -3.81 -7.52
C LEU A 19 -6.89 -4.90 -8.23
N ARG A 20 -8.02 -5.34 -7.64
CA ARG A 20 -8.87 -6.38 -8.21
C ARG A 20 -9.45 -5.96 -9.56
N GLU A 21 -9.90 -4.72 -9.70
CA GLU A 21 -10.38 -4.14 -10.95
C GLU A 21 -9.31 -4.19 -12.05
N ARG A 22 -8.03 -4.12 -11.67
CA ARG A 22 -6.87 -4.19 -12.57
C ARG A 22 -6.30 -5.60 -12.74
N GLY A 23 -6.98 -6.64 -12.27
CA GLY A 23 -6.49 -8.02 -12.34
C GLY A 23 -5.22 -8.27 -11.52
N SER A 24 -5.00 -7.47 -10.49
CA SER A 24 -3.86 -7.57 -9.58
C SER A 24 -4.33 -7.78 -8.13
N SER A 25 -3.40 -8.11 -7.25
CA SER A 25 -3.65 -8.32 -5.83
C SER A 25 -2.39 -8.07 -5.02
N PHE A 26 -2.52 -7.86 -3.71
CA PHE A 26 -1.36 -7.73 -2.83
C PHE A 26 -0.45 -8.95 -2.89
N SER A 27 -1.01 -10.16 -2.99
CA SER A 27 -0.23 -11.40 -3.13
C SER A 27 0.53 -11.46 -4.46
N LYS A 28 -0.04 -10.91 -5.54
CA LYS A 28 0.63 -10.82 -6.84
C LYS A 28 1.80 -9.82 -6.79
N ILE A 29 1.58 -8.66 -6.18
CA ILE A 29 2.63 -7.66 -5.96
C ILE A 29 3.74 -8.21 -5.04
N ALA A 30 3.37 -8.93 -3.98
CA ALA A 30 4.31 -9.58 -3.07
C ALA A 30 5.22 -10.56 -3.82
N ARG A 31 4.64 -11.40 -4.68
CA ARG A 31 5.38 -12.35 -5.54
C ARG A 31 6.29 -11.64 -6.54
N GLU A 32 5.82 -10.56 -7.17
CA GLU A 32 6.61 -9.80 -8.15
C GLU A 32 7.81 -9.09 -7.51
N LEU A 33 7.66 -8.63 -6.26
CA LEU A 33 8.71 -7.95 -5.53
C LEU A 33 9.63 -8.89 -4.75
N ASP A 34 9.31 -10.18 -4.72
CA ASP A 34 9.94 -11.22 -3.90
C ASP A 34 9.91 -10.87 -2.40
N VAL A 35 8.74 -10.43 -1.91
CA VAL A 35 8.53 -10.07 -0.50
C VAL A 35 7.36 -10.84 0.10
N SER A 36 7.34 -10.92 1.43
CA SER A 36 6.23 -11.54 2.15
C SER A 36 4.91 -10.77 1.94
N PRO A 37 3.77 -11.47 1.73
CA PRO A 37 2.44 -10.85 1.67
C PRO A 37 2.10 -10.03 2.93
N SER A 38 2.64 -10.43 4.07
CA SER A 38 2.56 -9.72 5.34
C SER A 38 3.23 -8.34 5.27
N SER A 39 4.37 -8.22 4.56
CA SER A 39 5.08 -6.95 4.35
C SER A 39 4.28 -6.01 3.45
N VAL A 40 3.61 -6.54 2.43
CA VAL A 40 2.71 -5.76 1.57
C VAL A 40 1.48 -5.28 2.33
N THR A 41 0.90 -6.15 3.16
CA THR A 41 -0.23 -5.79 4.03
C THR A 41 0.17 -4.75 5.07
N HIS A 42 1.36 -4.89 5.65
CA HIS A 42 1.92 -3.91 6.56
C HIS A 42 2.15 -2.58 5.85
N ALA A 43 2.81 -2.54 4.69
CA ALA A 43 3.01 -1.31 3.94
C ALA A 43 1.69 -0.63 3.53
N ALA A 44 0.68 -1.42 3.16
CA ALA A 44 -0.64 -0.88 2.82
C ALA A 44 -1.38 -0.30 4.04
N LYS A 45 -1.19 -0.87 5.24
CA LYS A 45 -1.79 -0.41 6.50
C LYS A 45 -0.96 0.65 7.23
N GLN A 46 0.35 0.61 7.07
CA GLN A 46 1.35 1.33 7.85
C GLN A 46 2.32 2.03 6.91
N THR A 47 2.35 3.35 7.01
CA THR A 47 3.03 4.33 6.15
C THR A 47 4.57 4.24 6.12
N HIS A 48 5.17 3.18 6.69
CA HIS A 48 6.59 3.17 7.03
C HIS A 48 7.41 1.99 6.49
N VAL A 49 6.81 0.94 5.94
CA VAL A 49 7.56 -0.35 5.90
C VAL A 49 8.34 -0.61 4.60
N SER A 50 8.16 0.17 3.52
CA SER A 50 9.12 0.20 2.40
C SER A 50 8.64 1.07 1.25
N ARG A 51 9.44 2.09 0.89
CA ARG A 51 9.21 2.88 -0.33
C ARG A 51 9.08 2.01 -1.58
N ARG A 52 9.84 0.91 -1.65
CA ARG A 52 9.81 -0.03 -2.79
C ARG A 52 8.44 -0.71 -2.95
N ILE A 53 7.78 -1.08 -1.84
CA ILE A 53 6.46 -1.71 -1.86
C ILE A 53 5.38 -0.67 -2.19
N GLU A 54 5.43 0.50 -1.55
CA GLU A 54 4.50 1.60 -1.84
C GLU A 54 4.56 2.00 -3.30
N GLN A 55 5.76 2.14 -3.86
CA GLN A 55 5.97 2.53 -5.24
C GLN A 55 5.49 1.47 -6.21
N ALA A 56 5.61 0.18 -5.88
CA ALA A 56 5.05 -0.89 -6.68
C ALA A 56 3.51 -0.89 -6.67
N ILE A 57 2.90 -0.69 -5.50
CA ILE A 57 1.44 -0.56 -5.38
C ILE A 57 0.97 0.68 -6.15
N ALA A 58 1.64 1.82 -5.98
CA ALA A 58 1.33 3.07 -6.66
C ALA A 58 1.43 2.94 -8.18
N ASN A 59 2.50 2.31 -8.68
CA ASN A 59 2.70 2.00 -10.10
C ASN A 59 1.57 1.10 -10.64
N ARG A 60 1.23 0.03 -9.92
CA ARG A 60 0.09 -0.84 -10.28
C ARG A 60 -1.24 -0.09 -10.24
N LEU A 61 -1.35 0.91 -9.37
CA LEU A 61 -2.52 1.76 -9.27
C LEU A 61 -2.51 2.96 -10.23
N GLY A 62 -1.45 3.15 -11.02
CA GLY A 62 -1.28 4.31 -11.91
C GLY A 62 -1.36 5.65 -11.16
N LYS A 63 -0.95 5.69 -9.90
CA LYS A 63 -1.00 6.88 -9.02
C LYS A 63 0.37 7.11 -8.40
N GLN A 64 0.59 8.29 -7.84
CA GLN A 64 1.80 8.54 -7.06
C GLN A 64 1.62 8.02 -5.64
N VAL A 65 2.74 7.67 -4.99
CA VAL A 65 2.75 7.29 -3.58
C VAL A 65 2.10 8.40 -2.73
N SER A 66 2.41 9.67 -3.01
CA SER A 66 1.85 10.83 -2.33
C SER A 66 0.33 10.97 -2.45
N ASP A 67 -0.25 10.51 -3.57
CA ASP A 67 -1.71 10.52 -3.77
C ASP A 67 -2.40 9.45 -2.93
N ILE A 68 -1.72 8.31 -2.73
CA ILE A 68 -2.23 7.15 -1.97
C ILE A 68 -1.85 7.25 -0.49
N TRP A 69 -0.79 7.95 -0.13
CA TRP A 69 -0.33 8.16 1.24
C TRP A 69 0.04 9.64 1.39
N PRO A 70 -0.94 10.52 1.69
CA PRO A 70 -0.67 11.91 1.98
C PRO A 70 0.13 11.96 3.29
N ASP A 71 1.38 12.35 3.14
CA ASP A 71 2.46 12.34 4.13
C ASP A 71 2.02 12.88 5.51
N LYS A 72 1.63 11.98 6.42
CA LYS A 72 1.58 12.24 7.87
C LYS A 72 2.68 11.40 8.51
N ARG A 73 3.94 11.76 8.23
CA ARG A 73 5.13 11.08 8.77
C ARG A 73 5.10 11.06 10.29
N LYS A 74 4.98 9.87 10.88
CA LYS A 74 5.39 9.58 12.26
C LYS A 74 6.21 8.29 12.25
N GLN A 75 7.51 8.54 12.09
CA GLN A 75 8.68 7.71 12.34
C GLN A 75 8.43 6.36 13.04
N HIS A 76 8.71 5.25 12.35
CA HIS A 76 9.27 4.05 12.98
C HIS A 76 9.94 3.11 11.96
N ASP A 77 11.16 3.46 11.56
CA ASP A 77 12.22 2.54 11.12
C ASP A 77 12.98 2.18 12.43
N LEU A 78 13.35 0.96 12.83
CA LEU A 78 13.54 -0.33 12.19
C LEU A 78 13.44 -1.39 13.31
N GLU A 79 12.51 -2.34 13.21
CA GLU A 79 12.61 -3.60 13.96
C GLU A 79 12.14 -4.73 13.05
N ASN A 80 12.97 -5.77 12.93
CA ASN A 80 12.76 -7.00 12.16
C ASN A 80 13.10 -6.98 10.66
N GLN A 81 14.40 -6.94 10.36
CA GLN A 81 14.95 -7.89 9.37
C GLN A 81 15.62 -9.01 10.15
N ARG A 82 14.91 -10.14 10.29
CA ARG A 82 15.46 -11.44 10.67
C ARG A 82 16.15 -12.07 9.48
#